data_AF-A0A1G9YQY5-F1
#
_entry.id   AF-A0A1G9YQY5-F1
#
_cell.length_a   1.000
_cell.length_b   1.000
_cell.length_c   1.000
_cell.angle_alpha   90.00
_cell.angle_beta   90.00
_cell.angle_gamma   90.00
#
_symmetry.space_group_name_H-M   'P 1'
#
loop_
_entity.id
_entity.type
_entity.pdbx_description
1 polymer ?
#
loop_
_entity_poly.entity_id
_entity_poly.type
_entity_poly.pdbx_seq_one_letter_code
_entity_poly.pdbx_strand_id
1 'polypeptide(L)' 'MPFCNNCGRYVSHDFVRVFGWEGEVEHCLDCARHADIHDGAAAR' A
#
# COMPACT_ATOMS: atom_id res chain seq x y z
N MET A 1 7.27 11.39 -6.74
CA MET A 1 6.25 10.36 -7.06
C MET A 1 6.46 9.23 -6.08
N PRO A 2 5.43 8.82 -5.30
CA PRO A 2 5.61 7.78 -4.30
C PRO A 2 5.73 6.40 -4.96
N PHE A 3 6.50 5.51 -4.32
CA PHE A 3 6.73 4.14 -4.77
C PHE A 3 6.40 3.18 -3.63
N CYS A 4 6.03 1.96 -3.98
CA CYS A 4 5.85 0.88 -3.02
C CYS A 4 7.21 0.38 -2.53
N ASN A 5 7.42 0.31 -1.21
CA ASN A 5 8.70 -0.10 -0.63
C ASN A 5 9.00 -1.59 -0.78
N ASN A 6 7.97 -2.43 -0.97
CA ASN A 6 8.15 -3.88 -1.20
C ASN A 6 8.54 -4.23 -2.65
N CYS A 7 7.97 -3.57 -3.66
CA CYS A 7 8.18 -3.97 -5.07
C CYS A 7 8.71 -2.85 -5.99
N GLY A 8 8.88 -1.63 -5.48
CA GLY A 8 9.38 -0.49 -6.24
C GLY A 8 8.42 0.04 -7.32
N ARG A 9 7.21 -0.52 -7.44
CA ARG A 9 6.21 0.00 -8.37
C ARG A 9 5.73 1.38 -7.95
N TYR A 10 5.41 2.19 -8.95
CA TYR A 10 4.78 3.47 -8.75
C TYR A 10 3.40 3.30 -8.09
N VAL A 11 3.12 4.14 -7.09
CA VAL A 11 1.79 4.27 -6.49
C VAL A 11 1.32 5.71 -6.60
N SER A 12 0.01 5.93 -6.73
CA SER A 12 -0.54 7.29 -6.77
C SER A 12 -0.49 7.94 -5.39
N HIS A 13 -0.49 9.27 -5.36
CA HIS A 13 -0.52 10.02 -4.10
C HIS A 13 -1.83 9.78 -3.32
N ASP A 14 -2.94 9.58 -4.05
CA ASP A 14 -4.22 9.20 -3.46
C ASP A 14 -4.18 7.82 -2.83
N PHE A 15 -3.42 6.88 -3.43
CA PHE A 15 -3.22 5.56 -2.87
C PHE A 15 -2.50 5.62 -1.53
N VAL A 16 -1.40 6.37 -1.46
CA VAL A 16 -0.65 6.61 -0.20
C VAL A 16 -1.52 7.26 0.86
N ARG A 17 -2.39 8.20 0.48
CA ARG A 17 -3.29 8.88 1.42
C ARG A 17 -4.30 7.93 2.09
N VAL A 18 -4.75 6.89 1.38
CA VAL A 18 -5.79 5.98 1.86
C VAL A 18 -5.21 4.74 2.53
N PHE A 19 -4.14 4.18 1.97
CA PHE A 19 -3.56 2.90 2.37
C PHE A 19 -2.16 3.01 2.95
N GLY A 20 -1.54 4.19 2.87
CA GLY A 20 -0.21 4.41 3.41
C GLY A 20 -0.24 4.60 4.92
N TRP A 21 0.88 4.23 5.55
CA TRP A 21 1.17 4.49 6.95
C TRP A 21 2.37 5.43 7.01
N GLU A 22 2.27 6.52 7.78
CA GLU A 22 3.32 7.56 7.86
C GLU A 22 3.75 8.16 6.51
N GLY A 23 2.86 8.13 5.50
CA GLY A 23 3.14 8.67 4.17
C GLY A 23 3.88 7.70 3.23
N GLU A 24 4.08 6.45 3.66
CA GLU A 24 4.75 5.40 2.90
C GLU A 24 3.80 4.22 2.64
N VAL A 25 4.08 3.44 1.60
CA VAL A 25 3.31 2.24 1.25
C VAL A 25 4.25 1.04 1.24
N GLU A 26 4.10 0.17 2.23
CA GLU A 26 4.87 -1.06 2.31
C GLU A 26 4.42 -2.04 1.22
N HIS A 27 3.11 -2.31 1.12
CA HIS A 27 2.53 -3.21 0.12
C HIS A 27 1.48 -2.50 -0.75
N CYS A 28 1.70 -2.47 -2.07
CA CYS A 28 0.72 -1.97 -3.03
C CYS A 28 -0.14 -3.11 -3.60
N LEU A 29 -1.25 -2.78 -4.26
CA LEU A 29 -2.18 -3.79 -4.82
C LEU A 29 -1.54 -4.76 -5.83
N ASP A 30 -0.41 -4.39 -6.44
CA ASP A 30 0.30 -5.25 -7.39
C ASP A 30 1.14 -6.33 -6.72
N CYS A 31 1.59 -6.12 -5.48
CA CYS A 31 2.51 -7.02 -4.79
C CYS A 31 2.02 -7.47 -3.40
N ALA A 32 0.93 -6.88 -2.90
CA ALA A 32 0.21 -7.36 -1.75
C ALA A 32 -0.37 -8.74 -2.11
N ARG A 33 -0.05 -9.77 -1.33
CA ARG A 33 -0.71 -11.06 -1.47
C ARG A 33 -2.13 -10.88 -0.91
N HIS A 34 -3.11 -11.60 -1.45
CA HIS A 34 -4.50 -11.52 -0.95
C HIS A 34 -4.62 -11.68 0.58
N ALA A 35 -3.70 -12.44 1.19
CA ALA A 35 -3.60 -12.60 2.65
C ALA A 35 -3.22 -11.30 3.39
N ASP A 36 -2.37 -10.46 2.81
CA ASP A 36 -1.84 -9.23 3.45
C ASP A 36 -2.86 -8.08 3.41
N ILE A 37 -3.84 -8.14 2.49
CA ILE A 37 -4.89 -7.12 2.34
C ILE A 37 -5.84 -7.15 3.55
N HIS A 38 -5.94 -8.28 4.26
CA HIS A 38 -6.82 -8.43 5.42
C HIS A 38 -6.30 -7.76 6.71
N ASP A 39 -4.99 -7.59 6.86
CA ASP A 39 -4.40 -7.05 8.10
C ASP A 39 -4.34 -5.52 8.16
N GLY A 40 -4.71 -4.81 7.08
CA GLY A 40 -4.63 -3.34 7.04
C GLY A 40 -5.72 -2.61 6.23
N ALA A 41 -6.60 -3.32 5.51
CA ALA A 41 -7.70 -2.68 4.79
C ALA A 41 -9.03 -2.94 5.51
N ALA A 42 -9.37 -2.09 6.48
CA ALA A 42 -10.69 -2.02 7.12
C ALA A 42 -11.13 -3.27 7.93
N ALA A 43 -10.34 -3.71 8.88
CA ALA A 43 -10.88 -4.44 10.04
C ALA A 43 -11.47 -3.40 11.02
N ARG A 44 -12.80 -3.40 11.11
CA ARG A 44 -13.63 -2.52 11.92
C ARG A 44 -13.40 -2.70 13.42
#